data_AF-A0A318KGW5-F1
#
_entry.id   AF-A0A318KGW5-F1
#
_cell.length_a   1.000
_cell.length_b   1.000
_cell.length_c   1.000
_cell.angle_alpha   90.00
_cell.angle_beta   90.00
_cell.angle_gamma   90.00
#
_symmetry.space_group_name_H-M   'P 1'
#
loop_
_entity.id
_entity.type
_entity.pdbx_description
1 polymer ?
#
loop_
_entity_poly.entity_id
_entity_poly.type
_entity_poly.pdbx_seq_one_letter_code
_entity_poly.pdbx_strand_id
1 'polypeptide(L)' 'MKNNDPYTSPECTRFTMRINTTLFDKIKAVAEQEKRSAAKQIEFILEQWVSENYPKE' A
#
# COMPACT_ATOMS: atom_id res chain seq x y z
N MET A 1 -7.21 22.68 -4.31
CA MET A 1 -7.80 22.59 -2.95
C MET A 1 -6.64 22.63 -1.96
N LYS A 2 -6.65 23.52 -0.97
CA LYS A 2 -5.55 23.64 0.01
C LYS A 2 -5.61 22.43 0.95
N ASN A 3 -4.75 21.44 0.73
CA ASN A 3 -4.61 20.28 1.61
C ASN A 3 -3.85 20.71 2.88
N ASN A 4 -4.58 21.22 3.88
CA ASN A 4 -4.05 21.55 5.21
C ASN A 4 -3.86 20.29 6.09
N ASP A 5 -3.42 19.17 5.53
CA ASP A 5 -3.19 17.94 6.28
C ASP A 5 -1.71 17.83 6.66
N PRO A 6 -1.31 18.20 7.89
CA PRO A 6 0.09 18.24 8.27
C PRO A 6 0.73 16.85 8.40
N TYR A 7 -0.07 15.77 8.38
CA TYR A 7 0.44 14.41 8.55
C TYR A 7 0.42 13.57 7.27
N THR A 8 0.20 14.18 6.10
CA THR A 8 0.33 13.49 4.80
C THR A 8 1.30 14.27 3.94
N SER A 9 2.35 13.60 3.46
CA SER A 9 3.27 14.22 2.52
C SER A 9 2.56 14.58 1.21
N PRO A 10 2.94 15.65 0.49
CA PRO A 10 2.30 16.03 -0.77
C PRO A 10 2.26 14.91 -1.81
N GLU A 11 3.25 14.02 -1.80
CA GLU A 11 3.35 12.84 -2.67
C GLU A 11 2.52 11.63 -2.22
N CYS A 12 1.88 11.68 -1.05
CA CYS A 12 1.10 10.57 -0.52
C CYS A 12 -0.41 10.88 -0.54
N THR A 13 -1.23 9.89 -0.89
CA THR A 13 -2.69 9.99 -0.78
C THR A 13 -3.19 9.03 0.29
N ARG A 14 -3.95 9.54 1.28
CA ARG A 14 -4.63 8.69 2.26
C ARG A 14 -5.84 8.01 1.61
N PHE A 15 -5.98 6.72 1.85
CA PHE A 15 -7.19 5.98 1.49
C PHE A 15 -7.55 4.99 2.59
N THR A 16 -8.84 4.75 2.76
CA THR A 16 -9.36 3.72 3.66
C THR A 16 -9.94 2.59 2.82
N MET A 17 -9.50 1.36 3.06
CA MET A 17 -9.92 0.18 2.31
C MET A 17 -10.46 -0.89 3.26
N ARG A 18 -11.52 -1.58 2.84
CA ARG A 18 -11.98 -2.82 3.50
C ARG A 18 -11.48 -4.00 2.68
N ILE A 19 -10.82 -4.96 3.34
CA ILE A 19 -10.31 -6.19 2.72
C ILE A 19 -10.65 -7.39 3.59
N ASN A 20 -10.60 -8.58 2.98
CA ASN A 20 -10.79 -9.83 3.71
C ASN A 20 -9.71 -9.97 4.80
N THR A 21 -10.12 -10.29 6.04
CA THR A 21 -9.21 -10.42 7.19
C THR A 21 -8.11 -11.44 6.94
N THR A 22 -8.46 -12.60 6.37
CA THR A 22 -7.51 -13.68 6.08
C THR A 22 -6.44 -13.22 5.08
N LEU A 23 -6.81 -12.38 4.11
CA LEU A 23 -5.87 -11.80 3.17
C LEU A 23 -4.93 -10.82 3.89
N PHE A 24 -5.47 -9.97 4.75
CA PHE A 24 -4.66 -9.00 5.50
C PHE A 24 -3.68 -9.68 6.46
N ASP A 25 -4.07 -10.77 7.11
CA ASP A 25 -3.19 -11.53 8.01
C ASP A 25 -2.02 -12.18 7.24
N LYS A 26 -2.27 -12.69 6.03
CA LYS A 26 -1.20 -13.16 5.15
C LYS A 26 -0.24 -12.04 4.78
N ILE A 27 -0.76 -10.85 4.43
CA ILE A 27 0.06 -9.68 4.11
C ILE A 27 0.93 -9.28 5.31
N LYS A 28 0.39 -9.29 6.53
CA LYS A 28 1.14 -9.01 7.76
C LYS A 28 2.28 -10.00 7.98
N ALA A 29 2.02 -11.30 7.84
CA ALA A 29 3.05 -12.33 8.01
C ALA A 29 4.23 -12.13 7.05
N VAL A 30 3.95 -11.79 5.78
CA VAL A 30 5.00 -11.46 4.80
C VAL A 30 5.72 -10.16 5.18
N ALA A 31 4.99 -9.14 5.61
CA ALA A 31 5.58 -7.86 6.02
C ALA A 31 6.56 -8.02 7.19
N GLU A 32 6.22 -8.88 8.17
CA GLU A 32 7.10 -9.21 9.31
C GLU A 32 8.39 -9.91 8.85
N GLN A 33 8.30 -10.87 7.93
CA GLN A 33 9.47 -11.57 7.36
C GLN A 33 10.40 -10.60 6.63
N GLU A 34 9.83 -9.66 5.87
CA GLU A 34 10.56 -8.65 5.09
C GLU A 34 11.01 -7.43 5.92
N LYS A 35 10.70 -7.41 7.23
CA LYS A 35 11.00 -6.29 8.16
C LYS A 35 10.40 -4.95 7.70
N ARG A 36 9.18 -4.99 7.18
CA ARG A 36 8.43 -3.81 6.69
C ARG A 36 7.08 -3.68 7.40
N SER A 37 6.48 -2.50 7.32
CA SER A 37 5.11 -2.32 7.78
C SER A 37 4.13 -2.98 6.81
N ALA A 38 2.96 -3.41 7.30
CA ALA A 38 1.89 -3.94 6.45
C ALA A 38 1.49 -2.93 5.35
N ALA A 39 1.52 -1.62 5.66
CA ALA A 39 1.26 -0.57 4.68
C ALA A 39 2.29 -0.57 3.54
N LYS A 40 3.60 -0.66 3.85
CA LYS A 40 4.65 -0.74 2.82
C LYS A 40 4.60 -2.05 2.04
N GLN A 41 4.16 -3.15 2.66
CA GLN A 41 3.95 -4.39 1.93
C GLN A 41 2.79 -4.28 0.93
N ILE A 42 1.69 -3.62 1.31
CA ILE A 42 0.57 -3.35 0.39
C ILE A 42 1.03 -2.48 -0.77
N GLU A 43 1.78 -1.40 -0.50
CA GLU A 43 2.34 -0.53 -1.54
C GLU A 43 3.21 -1.31 -2.52
N PHE A 44 4.15 -2.12 -2.02
CA PHE A 44 4.99 -2.98 -2.85
C PHE A 44 4.17 -3.93 -3.73
N ILE A 45 3.13 -4.59 -3.19
CA ILE A 45 2.26 -5.49 -3.96
C ILE A 45 1.53 -4.72 -5.07
N LEU A 46 1.01 -3.52 -4.77
CA LEU A 46 0.32 -2.69 -5.76
C LEU A 46 1.28 -2.23 -6.86
N GLU A 47 2.49 -1.81 -6.52
CA GLU A 47 3.53 -1.43 -7.49
C GLU A 47 3.90 -2.58 -8.43
N GLN A 48 4.12 -3.78 -7.87
CA GLN A 48 4.39 -4.98 -8.68
C GLN A 48 3.21 -5.30 -9.60
N TRP A 49 1.99 -5.34 -9.05
CA TRP A 49 0.80 -5.64 -9.84
C TRP A 49 0.59 -4.63 -10.99
N VAL A 50 0.74 -3.33 -10.73
CA VAL A 50 0.65 -2.30 -11.77
C VAL A 50 1.76 -2.45 -12.80
N SER A 51 3.01 -2.69 -12.38
CA SER A 51 4.12 -2.86 -13.33
C SER A 51 3.97 -4.10 -14.21
N GLU A 52 3.31 -5.15 -13.73
CA GLU A 52 3.09 -6.41 -14.45
C GLU A 52 1.85 -6.35 -15.36
N ASN A 53 0.78 -5.67 -14.93
CA ASN A 53 -0.54 -5.74 -15.56
C ASN A 53 -0.92 -4.47 -16.32
N TYR A 54 -0.22 -3.35 -16.12
CA TYR A 54 -0.45 -2.12 -16.85
C TYR A 54 0.61 -1.95 -17.94
N PRO A 55 0.24 -1.88 -19.24
CA PRO A 55 1.21 -1.68 -20.30
C PRO A 55 1.93 -0.34 -20.09
N LYS A 56 3.26 -0.37 -20.08
CA LYS A 56 4.08 0.84 -20.20
C LYS A 56 3.89 1.34 -21.64
N GLU A 57 3.27 2.51 -21.80
CA GLU A 57 3.25 3.24 -23.07
C GLU A 57 4.67 3.55 -23.56
#